data_AF-A0A2V5ZA31-F1
#
_entry.id   AF-A0A2V5ZA31-F1
#
_cell.length_a   1.000
_cell.length_b   1.000
_cell.length_c   1.000
_cell.angle_alpha   90.00
_cell.angle_beta   90.00
_cell.angle_gamma   90.00
#
_symmetry.space_group_name_H-M   'P 1'
#
loop_
_entity.id
_entity.type
_entity.pdbx_description
1 polymer ?
#
loop_
_entity_poly.entity_id
_entity_poly.type
_entity_poly.pdbx_seq_one_letter_code
_entity_poly.pdbx_strand_id
1 'polypeptide(L)' 'MLLKPPLPPMEARSVEEIPTGDGWQYEPEWDGFRCLAFRDGDEIFLQSKNGQPLARYFPDVADNVATLPHQRFVLDG' A
#
# COMPACT_ATOMS: atom_id res chain seq x y z
N MET A 1 15.40 12.96 0.91
CA MET A 1 14.93 12.72 2.29
C MET A 1 14.01 11.50 2.26
N LEU A 2 14.60 10.31 2.22
CA LEU A 2 13.98 9.06 1.77
C LEU A 2 12.63 8.73 2.45
N LEU A 3 11.71 8.20 1.65
CA LEU A 3 10.56 7.43 2.16
C LEU A 3 11.13 6.14 2.76
N LYS A 4 11.09 6.00 4.08
CA LYS A 4 11.78 4.89 4.77
C LYS A 4 10.78 3.86 5.29
N PRO A 5 10.78 2.63 4.76
CA PRO A 5 10.15 1.50 5.42
C PRO A 5 10.91 1.11 6.71
N PRO A 6 10.25 0.42 7.68
CA PRO A 6 8.85 0.05 7.62
C PRO A 6 7.91 1.19 8.04
N LEU A 7 6.74 1.27 7.37
CA LEU A 7 5.62 2.09 7.84
C LEU A 7 4.44 1.18 8.24
N PRO A 8 3.84 1.37 9.43
CA PRO A 8 2.65 0.62 9.80
C PRO A 8 1.45 1.10 8.96
N PRO A 9 0.73 0.21 8.25
CA PRO A 9 -0.50 0.58 7.56
C PRO A 9 -1.60 0.97 8.55
N MET A 10 -2.53 1.82 8.11
CA MET A 10 -3.71 2.17 8.91
C MET A 10 -4.68 0.98 8.99
N GLU A 11 -5.11 0.60 10.19
CA GLU A 11 -6.08 -0.47 10.39
C GLU A 11 -7.52 0.04 10.47
N ALA A 12 -8.45 -0.75 9.95
CA ALA A 12 -9.88 -0.50 10.10
C ALA A 12 -10.35 -0.87 11.51
N ARG A 13 -11.28 -0.10 12.06
CA ARG A 13 -12.00 -0.46 13.29
C ARG A 13 -13.15 -1.39 12.92
N SER A 14 -13.25 -2.53 13.60
CA SER A 14 -14.42 -3.42 13.47
C SER A 14 -15.66 -2.75 14.06
N VAL A 15 -16.76 -2.80 13.30
CA VAL A 15 -18.07 -2.22 13.64
C VAL A 15 -19.17 -3.19 13.20
N GLU A 16 -20.33 -3.12 13.84
CA GLU A 16 -21.46 -4.02 13.53
C GLU A 16 -22.19 -3.63 12.24
N GLU A 17 -22.23 -2.33 11.94
CA GLU A 17 -22.91 -1.78 10.77
C GLU A 17 -21.97 -0.86 9.98
N ILE A 18 -22.14 -0.84 8.66
CA ILE A 18 -21.37 0.06 7.78
C ILE A 18 -21.72 1.51 8.12
N PRO A 19 -20.74 2.37 8.46
CA PRO A 19 -21.02 3.77 8.78
C PRO A 19 -21.66 4.53 7.60
N THR A 20 -22.53 5.49 7.90
CA THR A 20 -23.25 6.28 6.89
C THR A 20 -23.14 7.79 7.13
N GLY A 21 -23.41 8.59 6.10
CA GLY A 21 -23.40 10.07 6.14
C GLY A 21 -22.30 10.72 5.30
N ASP A 22 -22.33 12.06 5.21
CA ASP A 22 -21.54 12.86 4.26
C ASP A 22 -20.01 12.81 4.44
N GLY A 23 -19.54 12.25 5.56
CA GLY A 23 -18.11 12.09 5.87
C GLY A 23 -17.49 10.78 5.39
N TRP A 24 -18.26 9.88 4.77
CA TRP A 24 -17.81 8.53 4.43
C TRP A 24 -17.60 8.34 2.93
N GLN A 25 -16.50 7.66 2.61
CA GLN A 25 -16.25 7.06 1.30
C GLN A 25 -16.19 5.55 1.48
N TYR A 26 -16.57 4.81 0.43
CA TYR A 26 -16.67 3.35 0.47
C TYR A 26 -15.79 2.75 -0.62
N GLU A 27 -14.99 1.77 -0.24
CA GLU A 27 -14.16 0.98 -1.14
C GLU A 27 -14.50 -0.51 -0.96
N PRO A 28 -14.42 -1.34 -2.01
CA PRO A 28 -14.53 -2.78 -1.87
C PRO A 28 -13.44 -3.33 -0.95
N GLU A 29 -13.78 -4.31 -0.12
CA GLU A 29 -12.80 -5.10 0.62
C GLU A 29 -12.19 -6.15 -0.30
N TRP A 30 -10.86 -6.13 -0.43
CA TRP A 30 -10.11 -7.12 -1.22
C TRP A 30 -9.46 -8.13 -0.28
N ASP A 31 -9.73 -9.42 -0.49
CA ASP A 31 -9.05 -10.51 0.22
C ASP A 31 -7.70 -10.82 -0.45
N GLY A 32 -6.61 -10.46 0.21
CA GLY A 32 -5.26 -10.55 -0.34
C GLY A 32 -4.17 -10.08 0.62
N PHE A 33 -2.97 -9.84 0.08
CA PHE A 33 -1.85 -9.30 0.85
C PHE A 33 -1.85 -7.78 0.80
N ARG A 34 -2.13 -7.12 1.93
CA ARG A 34 -1.92 -5.69 2.04
C ARG A 34 -0.44 -5.33 1.86
N CYS A 35 -0.18 -4.39 0.95
CA CYS A 35 1.13 -4.00 0.48
C CYS A 35 1.30 -2.48 0.48
N LEU A 36 2.33 -1.99 1.17
CA LEU A 36 2.82 -0.62 0.96
C LEU A 36 3.90 -0.63 -0.13
N ALA A 37 3.67 0.09 -1.21
CA ALA A 37 4.62 0.26 -2.31
C ALA A 37 5.36 1.59 -2.17
N PHE A 38 6.66 1.52 -1.93
CA PHE A 38 7.55 2.68 -1.85
C PHE A 38 8.28 2.83 -3.18
N ARG A 39 8.28 4.06 -3.71
CA ARG A 39 9.11 4.44 -4.85
C ARG A 39 9.94 5.67 -4.51
N ASP A 40 11.25 5.59 -4.75
CA ASP A 40 12.17 6.74 -4.72
C ASP A 40 13.13 6.63 -5.92
N GLY A 41 12.82 7.36 -6.99
CA GLY A 41 13.47 7.22 -8.30
C GLY A 41 13.21 5.84 -8.91
N ASP A 42 14.31 5.11 -9.11
CA ASP A 42 14.35 3.73 -9.63
C ASP A 42 14.30 2.68 -8.51
N GLU A 43 14.39 3.09 -7.24
CA GLU A 43 14.31 2.19 -6.11
C GLU A 43 12.84 1.90 -5.76
N ILE A 44 12.45 0.63 -5.88
CA ILE A 44 11.13 0.13 -5.48
C ILE A 44 11.27 -0.82 -4.29
N PHE A 45 10.45 -0.61 -3.27
CA PHE A 45 10.31 -1.53 -2.15
C PHE A 45 8.84 -1.83 -1.89
N LEU A 46 8.49 -3.12 -1.85
CA LEU A 46 7.15 -3.57 -1.48
C LEU A 46 7.21 -4.14 -0.06
N GLN A 47 6.31 -3.68 0.80
CA GLN A 47 6.25 -4.04 2.21
C GLN A 47 4.91 -4.68 2.55
N SER A 48 4.91 -5.82 3.24
CA SER A 48 3.67 -6.39 3.79
C SER A 48 3.15 -5.58 4.98
N LYS A 49 1.92 -5.91 5.40
CA LYS A 49 1.34 -5.43 6.67
C LYS A 49 2.31 -5.54 7.86
N ASN A 50 3.09 -6.63 7.93
CA ASN A 50 4.01 -6.92 9.04
C ASN A 50 5.46 -6.46 8.76
N GLY A 51 5.65 -5.53 7.80
CA GLY A 51 6.96 -4.94 7.52
C GLY A 51 7.92 -5.82 6.69
N GLN A 52 7.46 -6.95 6.16
CA GLN A 52 8.33 -7.89 5.42
C GLN A 52 8.44 -7.50 3.95
N PRO A 53 9.61 -7.69 3.31
CA PRO A 53 9.78 -7.43 1.88
C PRO A 53 8.93 -8.39 1.03
N LEU A 54 8.18 -7.83 0.08
CA LEU A 54 7.24 -8.56 -0.78
C LEU A 54 7.70 -8.67 -2.25
N ALA A 55 8.67 -7.86 -2.69
CA ALA A 55 9.06 -7.76 -4.11
C ALA A 55 9.49 -9.10 -4.74
N ARG A 56 10.10 -10.00 -3.96
CA ARG A 56 10.47 -11.34 -4.45
C ARG A 56 9.25 -12.18 -4.86
N TYR A 57 8.12 -11.98 -4.21
CA TYR A 57 6.89 -12.75 -4.41
C TYR A 57 5.97 -12.09 -5.45
N PHE A 58 6.06 -10.77 -5.61
CA PHE A 58 5.23 -9.97 -6.53
C PHE A 58 6.11 -9.04 -7.40
N PRO A 59 6.97 -9.61 -8.26
CA PRO A 59 7.85 -8.82 -9.12
C PRO A 59 7.08 -7.98 -10.15
N ASP A 60 5.96 -8.51 -10.64
CA ASP A 60 5.03 -7.82 -11.54
C ASP A 60 4.44 -6.54 -10.93
N VAL A 61 4.14 -6.56 -9.62
CA VAL A 61 3.69 -5.35 -8.91
C VAL A 61 4.80 -4.32 -8.84
N ALA A 62 6.04 -4.73 -8.55
CA ALA A 62 7.18 -3.81 -8.50
C ALA A 62 7.44 -3.17 -9.88
N ASP A 63 7.36 -3.96 -10.96
CA ASP A 63 7.51 -3.48 -12.33
C ASP A 63 6.41 -2.47 -12.68
N ASN A 64 5.14 -2.77 -12.37
CA ASN A 64 4.03 -1.85 -12.62
C ASN A 64 4.21 -0.53 -11.87
N VAL A 65 4.60 -0.57 -10.58
CA VAL A 65 4.89 0.62 -9.78
C VAL A 65 6.01 1.47 -10.40
N ALA A 66 7.02 0.83 -11.00
CA ALA A 66 8.12 1.52 -11.70
C ALA A 66 7.67 2.23 -12.99
N THR A 67 6.56 1.80 -13.62
CA THR A 67 6.02 2.47 -14.82
C THR A 67 5.17 3.71 -14.54
N LEU A 68 4.78 3.94 -13.28
CA LEU A 68 3.97 5.11 -12.91
C LEU A 68 4.71 6.42 -13.23
N PRO A 69 4.00 7.51 -13.58
CA PRO A 69 4.62 8.76 -14.02
C PRO A 69 5.34 9.50 -12.89
N HIS A 70 4.93 9.31 -11.64
CA HIS A 70 5.56 9.90 -10.47
C HIS A 70 6.75 9.04 -10.04
N GLN A 71 7.87 9.68 -9.73
CA GLN A 71 9.09 8.97 -9.33
C GLN A 71 9.28 8.91 -7.81
N ARG A 72 8.37 9.45 -7.01
CA ARG A 72 8.53 9.46 -5.55
C ARG A 72 7.20 9.49 -4.82
N PHE A 73 6.83 8.37 -4.20
CA PHE A 73 5.58 8.21 -3.47
C PHE A 73 5.59 6.96 -2.58
N VAL A 74 4.60 6.89 -1.67
CA VAL A 74 4.18 5.63 -1.04
C VAL A 74 2.71 5.41 -1.40
N LEU A 75 2.36 4.20 -1.83
CA LEU A 75 0.99 3.77 -2.07
C LEU A 75 0.63 2.65 -1.08
N ASP A 76 -0.64 2.59 -0.67
CA ASP A 76 -1.22 1.55 0.19
C ASP A 76 -2.36 0.87 -0.56
N GLY A 77 -2.42 -0.46 -0.51
CA GLY A 77 -3.40 -1.30 -1.21
C GLY A 77 -3.27 -2.77 -0.88
#